data_AF-X1E7V8-F1
#
_entry.id   AF-X1E7V8-F1
#
_cell.length_a   1.000
_cell.length_b   1.000
_cell.length_c   1.000
_cell.angle_alpha   90.00
_cell.angle_beta   90.00
_cell.angle_gamma   90.00
#
_symmetry.space_group_name_H-M   'P 1'
#
loop_
_entity.id
_entity.type
_entity.pdbx_description
1 polymer ?
#
loop_
_entity_poly.entity_id
_entity_poly.type
_entity_poly.pdbx_seq_one_letter_code
_entity_poly.pdbx_strand_id
1 'polypeptide(L)'
;MSSSIPDLKPNLPINFIVSSKKEDRINGQIANTVFQTTSEPATIAVCINKENLTHEFITESKVFAVSVLEQETNMKFIGRFGFKSGRDEDKFKGVNYKIGV
;
A
#
# COMPACT_ATOMS: atom_id res chain seq x y z
N MET A 1 43.99 -3.05 5.38
CA MET A 1 43.07 -2.40 4.43
C MET A 1 41.68 -2.47 5.02
N SER A 2 41.21 -1.34 5.56
CA SER A 2 39.86 -1.20 6.11
C SER A 2 38.88 -1.11 4.95
N SER A 3 38.20 -2.20 4.62
CA SER A 3 36.99 -2.13 3.79
C SER A 3 35.84 -1.72 4.71
N SER A 4 35.64 -0.40 4.85
CA SER A 4 34.47 0.14 5.51
C SER A 4 33.25 -0.38 4.77
N ILE A 5 32.52 -1.29 5.40
CA ILE A 5 31.17 -1.66 4.96
C ILE A 5 30.40 -0.34 4.96
N PRO A 6 29.86 0.13 3.82
CA PRO A 6 29.09 1.36 3.82
C PRO A 6 27.95 1.20 4.82
N ASP A 7 27.78 2.17 5.72
CA ASP A 7 26.69 2.22 6.68
C ASP A 7 25.38 1.92 5.95
N LEU A 8 24.86 0.70 6.17
CA LEU A 8 23.55 0.32 5.72
C LEU A 8 22.60 1.23 6.50
N LYS A 9 22.15 2.34 5.89
CA LYS A 9 20.99 3.07 6.40
C LYS A 9 19.94 1.99 6.69
N PRO A 10 19.33 1.94 7.89
CA PRO A 10 18.36 0.90 8.20
C PRO A 10 17.34 0.91 7.07
N ASN A 11 17.28 -0.18 6.29
CA ASN A 11 16.36 -0.33 5.18
C ASN A 11 14.96 -0.18 5.75
N LEU A 12 14.42 1.04 5.68
CA LEU A 12 13.03 1.29 6.04
C LEU A 12 12.21 0.39 5.11
N PRO A 13 11.23 -0.38 5.63
CA PRO A 13 10.46 -1.29 4.80
C PRO A 13 9.89 -0.50 3.61
N ILE A 14 10.07 -1.02 2.40
CA ILE A 14 9.43 -0.46 1.21
C ILE A 14 7.93 -0.47 1.52
N ASN A 15 7.37 0.72 1.74
CA ASN A 15 5.98 0.85 2.13
C ASN A 15 5.16 1.04 0.85
N PHE A 16 4.16 0.20 0.69
CA PHE A 16 3.20 0.29 -0.41
C PHE A 16 1.88 0.81 0.15
N ILE A 17 1.11 1.51 -0.68
CA ILE A 17 -0.33 1.59 -0.47
C ILE A 17 -0.98 0.52 -1.33
N VAL A 18 -1.68 -0.41 -0.69
CA VAL A 18 -2.61 -1.30 -1.39
C VAL A 18 -3.99 -0.67 -1.30
N SER A 19 -4.61 -0.44 -2.44
CA SER A 19 -5.93 0.16 -2.55
C SER A 19 -6.89 -0.72 -3.35
N SER A 20 -8.18 -0.51 -3.13
CA SER A 20 -9.25 -1.17 -3.86
C SER A 20 -10.50 -0.30 -3.84
N LYS A 21 -11.53 -0.73 -4.54
CA LYS A 21 -12.81 -0.04 -4.64
C LYS A 21 -13.97 -0.95 -4.29
N LYS A 22 -15.07 -0.35 -3.86
CA LYS A 22 -16.39 -0.96 -3.78
C LYS A 22 -17.38 0.08 -4.31
N GLU A 23 -18.06 -0.24 -5.41
CA GLU A 23 -18.96 0.69 -6.10
C GLU A 23 -18.23 2.02 -6.41
N ASP A 24 -18.73 3.13 -5.86
CA ASP A 24 -18.18 4.49 -6.01
C ASP A 24 -17.19 4.86 -4.90
N ARG A 25 -16.93 3.96 -3.95
CA ARG A 25 -16.01 4.20 -2.84
C ARG A 25 -14.65 3.57 -3.11
N ILE A 26 -13.61 4.30 -2.71
CA ILE A 26 -12.23 3.83 -2.73
C ILE A 26 -11.67 3.80 -1.32
N ASN A 27 -10.79 2.84 -1.05
CA ASN A 27 -10.08 2.75 0.21
C ASN A 27 -8.69 2.13 0.00
N GLY A 28 -7.78 2.39 0.94
CA GLY A 28 -6.43 1.89 0.89
C GLY A 28 -5.79 1.81 2.26
N GLN A 29 -4.69 1.08 2.32
CA GLN A 29 -3.89 0.92 3.52
C GLN A 29 -2.41 0.83 3.20
N ILE A 30 -1.57 1.16 4.19
CA ILE A 30 -0.16 0.79 4.15
C ILE A 30 -0.04 -0.73 4.21
N ALA A 31 0.78 -1.29 3.32
CA ALA A 31 1.20 -2.67 3.34
C ALA A 31 2.72 -2.73 3.14
N ASN A 32 3.38 -3.55 3.96
CA ASN A 32 4.80 -3.87 3.83
C ASN A 32 5.02 -5.14 3.00
N THR A 33 4.04 -6.05 2.99
CA THR A 33 4.12 -7.33 2.29
C THR A 33 3.45 -7.24 0.93
N VAL A 34 4.22 -6.76 -0.04
CA VAL A 34 3.89 -6.81 -1.47
C VAL A 34 5.12 -7.35 -2.19
N PHE A 35 4.96 -8.44 -2.93
CA PHE A 35 6.08 -9.04 -3.65
C PHE A 35 5.61 -9.77 -4.91
N GLN A 36 6.48 -9.80 -5.91
CA GLN A 36 6.24 -10.54 -7.13
C GLN A 36 6.37 -12.05 -6.87
N THR A 37 5.42 -12.83 -7.40
CA THR A 37 5.42 -14.30 -7.28
C THR A 37 5.91 -14.97 -8.57
N THR A 38 5.52 -14.45 -9.72
CA THR A 38 5.91 -14.98 -11.04
C THR A 38 6.21 -13.84 -12.02
N SER A 39 7.10 -14.08 -12.97
CA SER A 39 7.40 -13.15 -14.08
C SER A 39 6.43 -13.29 -15.24
N GLU A 40 5.99 -14.51 -15.54
CA GLU A 40 5.09 -14.80 -16.66
C GLU A 40 4.00 -15.81 -16.26
N PRO A 41 2.71 -15.41 -16.23
CA PRO A 41 2.25 -14.02 -16.27
C PRO A 41 2.78 -13.24 -15.06
N ALA A 42 2.99 -11.93 -15.22
CA ALA A 42 3.44 -11.07 -14.12
C ALA A 42 2.39 -11.09 -13.00
N THR A 43 2.76 -11.61 -11.84
CA THR A 43 1.84 -11.80 -10.70
C THR A 43 2.45 -11.25 -9.42
N ILE A 44 1.63 -10.59 -8.62
CA ILE A 44 2.01 -10.01 -7.32
C ILE A 44 1.11 -10.59 -6.24
N ALA A 45 1.71 -10.94 -5.10
CA ALA A 45 1.00 -11.26 -3.88
C ALA A 45 1.03 -10.08 -2.90
N VAL A 46 -0.10 -9.89 -2.20
CA VAL A 46 -0.24 -8.93 -1.10
C VAL A 46 -0.78 -9.64 0.13
N CYS A 47 -0.26 -9.30 1.32
CA CYS A 47 -0.81 -9.79 2.59
C CYS A 47 -1.57 -8.68 3.30
N ILE A 48 -2.85 -8.93 3.58
CA ILE A 48 -3.82 -7.91 4.01
C ILE A 48 -4.61 -8.49 5.18
N ASN A 49 -4.60 -7.83 6.35
CA ASN A 49 -5.40 -8.25 7.50
C ASN A 49 -6.90 -8.24 7.13
N LYS A 50 -7.60 -9.33 7.44
CA LYS A 50 -9.02 -9.54 7.14
C LYS A 50 -9.96 -8.52 7.78
N GLU A 51 -9.55 -7.90 8.88
CA GLU A 51 -10.33 -6.86 9.58
C GLU A 51 -10.28 -5.49 8.88
N ASN A 52 -9.30 -5.29 8.00
CA ASN A 52 -9.12 -4.00 7.35
C ASN A 52 -10.15 -3.81 6.23
N LEU A 53 -10.72 -2.60 6.12
CA LEU A 53 -11.70 -2.28 5.08
C LEU A 53 -11.16 -2.53 3.66
N THR A 54 -9.85 -2.36 3.45
CA THR A 54 -9.22 -2.67 2.17
C THR A 54 -9.37 -4.14 1.81
N HIS A 55 -9.28 -5.07 2.77
CA HIS A 55 -9.51 -6.50 2.53
C HIS A 55 -10.94 -6.77 2.03
N GLU A 56 -11.93 -6.14 2.66
CA GLU A 56 -13.34 -6.27 2.23
C GLU A 56 -13.51 -5.79 0.79
N PHE A 57 -12.95 -4.62 0.46
CA PHE A 57 -13.04 -4.05 -0.89
C PHE A 57 -12.36 -4.95 -1.93
N ILE A 58 -11.18 -5.49 -1.64
CA ILE A 58 -10.48 -6.45 -2.51
C ILE A 58 -11.32 -7.72 -2.68
N THR A 59 -11.89 -8.23 -1.59
CA THR A 59 -12.65 -9.49 -1.60
C THR A 59 -13.89 -9.38 -2.46
N GLU A 60 -14.57 -8.23 -2.42
CA GLU A 60 -15.80 -8.00 -3.17
C GLU A 60 -15.53 -7.63 -4.63
N SER A 61 -14.61 -6.70 -4.88
CA SER A 61 -14.33 -6.20 -6.23
C SER A 61 -13.41 -7.10 -7.05
N LYS A 62 -12.67 -8.01 -6.39
CA LYS A 62 -11.62 -8.86 -6.98
C LYS A 62 -10.48 -8.08 -7.66
N VAL A 63 -10.36 -6.79 -7.38
CA VAL A 63 -9.31 -5.92 -7.92
C VAL A 63 -8.59 -5.18 -6.81
N PHE A 64 -7.30 -4.92 -7.02
CA PHE A 64 -6.50 -4.05 -6.18
C PHE A 64 -5.46 -3.30 -7.01
N ALA A 65 -4.99 -2.18 -6.48
CA ALA A 65 -3.86 -1.44 -7.01
C ALA A 65 -2.76 -1.36 -5.94
N VAL A 66 -1.52 -1.26 -6.41
CA VAL A 66 -0.33 -1.09 -5.56
C VAL A 66 0.35 0.21 -5.96
N SER A 67 0.52 1.11 -5.00
CA SER A 67 1.33 2.33 -5.16
C SER A 67 2.59 2.20 -4.31
N VAL A 68 3.76 2.35 -4.93
CA VAL A 68 5.04 2.40 -4.23
C VAL A 68 5.20 3.79 -3.62
N LEU A 69 5.48 3.87 -2.32
CA LEU A 69 5.72 5.17 -1.67
C LEU A 69 7.16 5.62 -1.86
N GLU A 70 7.34 6.92 -2.06
CA GLU A 70 8.65 7.56 -2.06
C GLU A 70 9.26 7.51 -0.65
N GLN A 71 10.59 7.42 -0.58
CA GLN A 71 11.31 7.37 0.70
C GLN A 71 11.05 8.61 1.58
N GLU A 72 10.78 9.75 0.95
CA GLU A 72 10.53 11.04 1.62
C GLU A 72 9.05 11.27 1.96
N THR A 73 8.18 10.26 1.75
CA THR A 73 6.76 10.35 2.08
C THR A 73 6.56 10.71 3.54
N ASN A 74 5.87 11.83 3.79
CA ASN A 74 5.73 12.35 5.14
C ASN A 74 4.88 11.43 6.05
N MET A 75 5.15 11.48 7.35
CA MET A 75 4.47 10.65 8.35
C MET A 75 2.97 10.93 8.48
N LYS A 76 2.50 12.14 8.15
CA LYS A 76 1.06 12.44 8.16
C LYS A 76 0.33 11.65 7.08
N PHE A 77 0.94 11.51 5.90
CA PHE A 77 0.41 10.73 4.79
C PHE A 77 0.46 9.23 5.12
N ILE A 78 1.58 8.74 5.64
CA ILE A 78 1.70 7.35 6.11
C ILE A 78 0.63 7.06 7.16
N GLY A 79 0.46 7.93 8.16
CA GLY A 79 -0.51 7.72 9.23
C GLY A 79 -1.96 7.75 8.77
N ARG A 80 -2.28 8.55 7.75
CA ARG A 80 -3.61 8.56 7.12
C ARG A 80 -3.98 7.18 6.57
N PHE A 81 -3.04 6.48 5.93
CA PHE A 81 -3.29 5.17 5.35
C PHE A 81 -3.01 4.00 6.30
N GLY A 82 -2.10 4.17 7.26
CA GLY A 82 -1.62 3.10 8.14
C GLY A 82 -2.27 3.03 9.53
N PHE A 83 -2.74 4.16 10.09
CA PHE A 83 -3.26 4.21 11.47
C PHE A 83 -4.74 4.54 11.57
N LYS A 84 -5.38 4.89 10.46
CA LYS A 84 -6.82 5.19 10.41
C LYS A 84 -7.58 4.15 9.60
N SER A 85 -8.84 3.94 9.94
CA SER A 85 -9.74 3.08 9.17
C SER A 85 -10.50 3.91 8.13
N GLY A 86 -10.66 3.37 6.92
CA GLY A 86 -11.48 4.00 5.87
C GLY A 86 -12.99 3.93 6.15
N ARG A 87 -13.38 3.27 7.25
CA ARG A 87 -14.75 3.26 7.76
C ARG A 87 -15.07 4.58 8.46
N ASP A 88 -14.07 5.21 9.07
CA ASP A 88 -14.23 6.42 9.88
C ASP A 88 -13.83 7.68 9.11
N GLU A 89 -12.89 7.57 8.16
CA GLU A 89 -12.37 8.71 7.40
C GLU A 89 -12.20 8.40 5.91
N ASP A 90 -12.52 9.38 5.07
CA ASP A 90 -12.16 9.35 3.65
C ASP A 90 -10.66 9.63 3.49
N LYS A 91 -9.88 8.55 3.35
CA LYS A 91 -8.42 8.59 3.19
C LYS A 91 -7.98 9.24 1.87
N PHE A 92 -8.84 9.26 0.86
CA PHE A 92 -8.49 9.82 -0.46
C PHE A 92 -8.92 11.27 -0.61
N LYS A 93 -9.62 11.85 0.38
CA LYS A 93 -9.96 13.27 0.39
C LYS A 93 -8.70 14.14 0.26
N GLY A 94 -8.65 14.94 -0.80
CA GLY A 94 -7.51 15.81 -1.11
C GLY A 94 -6.23 15.06 -1.50
N VAL A 95 -6.32 13.78 -1.86
CA VAL A 95 -5.22 12.99 -2.44
C VAL A 95 -5.45 12.89 -3.94
N ASN A 96 -4.41 13.15 -4.72
CA ASN A 96 -4.46 12.91 -6.15
C ASN A 96 -4.36 11.41 -6.42
N TYR A 97 -5.29 10.86 -7.20
CA TYR A 97 -5.28 9.46 -7.60
C TYR A 97 -5.79 9.31 -9.04
N LYS A 98 -5.55 8.13 -9.61
CA LYS A 98 -6.15 7.68 -10.86
C LYS A 98 -6.81 6.33 -10.62
N ILE A 99 -7.91 6.05 -11.32
CA ILE A 99 -8.54 4.73 -11.30
C ILE A 99 -7.77 3.83 -12.27
N GLY A 100 -7.50 2.58 -11.84
CA GLY A 100 -6.85 1.57 -12.66
C GLY A 100 -7.70 1.15 -13.87
N VAL A 101 -7.05 0.55 -14.86
CA VAL A 101 -7.67 0.04 -16.10
C VAL A 101 -8.20 -1.36 -15.89
#